data_AF-A0A2M9YIR3-F1
#
_entry.id   AF-A0A2M9YIR3-F1
#
_cell.length_a   1.000
_cell.length_b   1.000
_cell.length_c   1.000
_cell.angle_alpha   90.00
_cell.angle_beta   90.00
_cell.angle_gamma   90.00
#
_symmetry.space_group_name_H-M   'P 1'
#
loop_
_entity.id
_entity.type
_entity.pdbx_description
1 polymer ?
#
loop_
_entity_poly.entity_id
_entity_poly.type
_entity_poly.pdbx_seq_one_letter_code
_entity_poly.pdbx_strand_id
1 'polypeptide(L)'
;MFRKFKKEIVLVAISFFVFLTSLNNQPQISDLVFNADILYPAVLYQDIITDGNSFLGWSVTPSPYFFPDIAAFFLIKLFVDDGVKSQYVVFFLQALALLGALLFFIRSGIDSDETKDISSKISIWVYSIFIISFSFQSYFFPVLGFAVHGGALVFTLISGAMWLSEKRKKNSTYFWILFGAMQIFLIVSDPLYFFYSSLPCLFFAGKTWIRKREKEDRNSFLLLLFFIGIGLILYKNLTKSDLIFIPTNYYQRETSWNFIRPLWLLIQNQILFTPYSFLLLILFYLSSWMLLRLSNERTKKKQPFDEHISFSALVVLVSSFGILISGAFSGIFQKDGIAIRYLLPLLFFWIPFLIVALLRLSTSYLREVFRGLSLIILIVGACSSYWGDLRPRLYRDSLADCLDRKQEIVSRSRGLSDFWNSRRIRIFSQKDLRADNYLQDLHPEYWQNSWNWFIKVPEREYNFAVLPGLDEKRLKEEFGEPNDRVFCEKHEILIWDSDSKERFVRFRKKKIEEIELWRRLTGRKS
;
A
#
# COMPACT_ATOMS: atom_id res chain seq x y z
N MET A 1 -9.15 -31.89 -1.19
CA MET A 1 -9.02 -30.63 -1.96
C MET A 1 -7.69 -30.53 -2.73
N PHE A 2 -6.53 -30.75 -2.10
CA PHE A 2 -5.19 -30.61 -2.72
C PHE A 2 -4.88 -31.51 -3.93
N ARG A 3 -5.46 -32.72 -4.03
CA ARG A 3 -5.22 -33.63 -5.17
C ARG A 3 -5.75 -33.09 -6.51
N LYS A 4 -6.73 -32.18 -6.50
CA LYS A 4 -7.42 -31.68 -7.71
C LYS A 4 -6.73 -30.49 -8.39
N PHE A 5 -5.81 -29.81 -7.68
CA PHE A 5 -5.16 -28.55 -8.12
C PHE A 5 -3.64 -28.66 -8.25
N LYS A 6 -3.09 -29.87 -8.44
CA LYS A 6 -1.63 -30.09 -8.40
C LYS A 6 -0.86 -29.20 -9.38
N LYS A 7 -1.39 -28.94 -10.57
CA LYS A 7 -0.70 -28.14 -11.60
C LYS A 7 -0.76 -26.65 -11.30
N GLU A 8 -1.91 -26.19 -10.83
CA GLU A 8 -2.16 -24.80 -10.47
C GLU A 8 -1.33 -24.38 -9.26
N ILE A 9 -1.14 -25.27 -8.28
CA ILE A 9 -0.25 -25.04 -7.13
C ILE A 9 1.20 -24.81 -7.59
N VAL A 10 1.68 -25.58 -8.57
CA VAL A 10 3.03 -25.39 -9.10
C VAL A 10 3.17 -24.02 -9.77
N LEU A 11 2.18 -23.59 -10.56
CA LEU A 11 2.18 -22.27 -11.19
C LEU A 11 2.18 -21.14 -10.15
N VAL A 12 1.36 -21.26 -9.11
CA VAL A 12 1.34 -20.29 -7.99
C VAL A 12 2.69 -20.28 -7.30
N ALA A 13 3.26 -21.44 -6.97
CA ALA A 13 4.58 -21.51 -6.32
C ALA A 13 5.67 -20.85 -7.17
N ILE A 14 5.70 -21.11 -8.49
CA ILE A 14 6.66 -20.47 -9.41
C ILE A 14 6.45 -18.96 -9.45
N SER A 15 5.22 -18.48 -9.63
CA SER A 15 4.94 -17.04 -9.69
C SER A 15 5.31 -16.32 -8.40
N PHE A 16 5.02 -16.90 -7.24
CA PHE A 16 5.41 -16.34 -5.95
C PHE A 16 6.93 -16.38 -5.74
N PHE A 17 7.63 -17.42 -6.19
CA PHE A 17 9.09 -17.48 -6.14
C PHE A 17 9.71 -16.37 -6.98
N VAL A 18 9.25 -16.18 -8.23
CA VAL A 18 9.71 -15.11 -9.12
C VAL A 18 9.42 -13.74 -8.51
N PHE A 19 8.22 -13.56 -7.94
CA PHE A 19 7.86 -12.32 -7.26
C PHE A 19 8.76 -11.99 -6.08
N LEU A 20 8.94 -12.93 -5.14
CA LEU A 20 9.75 -12.69 -3.94
C LEU A 20 11.23 -12.42 -4.29
N THR A 21 11.77 -13.13 -5.28
CA THR A 21 13.15 -12.90 -5.74
C THR A 21 13.29 -11.53 -6.44
N SER A 22 12.27 -11.10 -7.19
CA SER A 22 12.25 -9.79 -7.86
C SER A 22 12.28 -8.60 -6.88
N LEU A 23 11.77 -8.77 -5.65
CA LEU A 23 11.73 -7.69 -4.64
C LEU A 23 13.14 -7.16 -4.30
N ASN A 24 14.18 -8.00 -4.43
CA ASN A 24 15.57 -7.60 -4.21
C ASN A 24 16.32 -7.32 -5.51
N ASN A 25 16.11 -8.19 -6.51
CA ASN A 25 17.05 -8.28 -7.62
C ASN A 25 16.77 -7.27 -8.74
N GLN A 26 15.71 -6.48 -8.61
CA GLN A 26 15.41 -5.35 -9.50
C GLN A 26 15.48 -4.03 -8.74
N PRO A 27 16.45 -3.15 -9.05
CA PRO A 27 16.66 -1.90 -8.31
C PRO A 27 15.40 -1.02 -8.17
N GLN A 28 14.63 -0.91 -9.26
CA GLN A 28 13.39 -0.13 -9.24
C GLN A 28 12.32 -0.72 -8.31
N ILE A 29 12.25 -2.04 -8.19
CA ILE A 29 11.31 -2.71 -7.29
C ILE A 29 11.85 -2.63 -5.86
N SER A 30 13.14 -2.88 -5.64
CA SER A 30 13.74 -2.83 -4.29
C SER A 30 13.62 -1.43 -3.68
N ASP A 31 13.84 -0.37 -4.46
CA ASP A 31 13.67 1.01 -3.99
C ASP A 31 12.21 1.31 -3.62
N LEU A 32 11.24 0.64 -4.25
CA LEU A 32 9.83 0.75 -3.89
C LEU A 32 9.45 -0.12 -2.68
N VAL A 33 9.99 -1.32 -2.56
CA VAL A 33 9.72 -2.28 -1.47
C VAL A 33 10.31 -1.81 -0.15
N PHE A 34 11.49 -1.19 -0.19
CA PHE A 34 12.28 -0.86 0.99
C PHE A 34 12.43 0.65 1.21
N ASN A 35 11.53 1.47 0.65
CA ASN A 35 11.46 2.89 0.98
C ASN A 35 10.83 3.15 2.35
N ALA A 36 11.00 4.40 2.81
CA ALA A 36 10.51 4.87 4.09
C ALA A 36 9.00 4.73 4.30
N ASP A 37 8.17 4.96 3.27
CA ASP A 37 6.70 4.83 3.38
C ASP A 37 6.31 3.36 3.67
N ILE A 38 6.94 2.37 3.01
CA ILE A 38 6.66 0.94 3.25
C ILE A 38 7.20 0.45 4.58
N LEU A 39 8.34 0.99 5.01
CA LEU A 39 8.98 0.63 6.27
C LEU A 39 8.23 1.20 7.48
N TYR A 40 7.19 2.02 7.29
CA TYR A 40 6.42 2.63 8.36
C TYR A 40 5.93 1.64 9.43
N PRO A 41 5.29 0.49 9.11
CA PRO A 41 4.89 -0.49 10.13
C PRO A 41 6.07 -1.09 10.89
N ALA A 42 7.22 -1.29 10.22
CA ALA A 42 8.45 -1.80 10.84
C ALA A 42 9.03 -0.80 11.83
N VAL A 43 9.08 0.48 11.46
CA VAL A 43 9.58 1.57 12.29
C VAL A 43 8.63 1.80 13.48
N LEU A 44 7.31 1.73 13.26
CA LEU A 44 6.31 1.85 14.30
C LEU A 44 6.44 0.70 15.33
N TYR A 45 6.63 -0.53 14.86
CA TYR A 45 6.87 -1.68 15.72
C TYR A 45 8.16 -1.51 16.52
N GLN A 46 9.25 -1.12 15.86
CA GLN A 46 10.53 -0.89 16.53
C GLN A 46 10.39 0.16 17.64
N ASP A 47 9.73 1.28 17.37
CA ASP A 47 9.58 2.36 18.36
C ASP A 47 8.73 1.96 19.57
N ILE A 48 7.56 1.34 19.34
CA ILE A 48 6.61 1.05 20.42
C ILE A 48 7.03 -0.19 21.21
N ILE A 49 7.42 -1.26 20.50
CA ILE A 49 7.64 -2.57 21.11
C ILE A 49 9.10 -2.78 21.47
N THR A 50 10.04 -2.39 20.60
CA THR A 50 11.48 -2.61 20.85
C THR A 50 12.06 -1.49 21.73
N ASP A 51 11.76 -0.23 21.41
CA ASP A 51 12.32 0.94 22.09
C ASP A 51 11.46 1.39 23.30
N GLY A 52 10.27 0.81 23.48
CA GLY A 52 9.37 1.04 24.62
C GLY A 52 8.74 2.44 24.65
N ASN A 53 8.66 3.12 23.51
CA ASN A 53 8.08 4.46 23.44
C ASN A 53 6.55 4.42 23.33
N SER A 54 5.89 5.51 23.74
CA SER A 54 4.43 5.60 23.70
C SER A 54 3.91 5.91 22.30
N PHE A 55 2.83 5.22 21.90
CA PHE A 55 2.10 5.51 20.67
C PHE A 55 1.50 6.93 20.65
N LEU A 56 1.22 7.53 21.81
CA LEU A 56 0.70 8.90 21.91
C LEU A 56 1.68 9.96 21.38
N GLY A 57 2.97 9.61 21.27
CA GLY A 57 3.99 10.47 20.67
C GLY A 57 3.98 10.44 19.15
N TRP A 58 3.11 9.67 18.48
CA TRP A 58 3.17 9.48 17.05
C TRP A 58 2.33 10.47 16.25
N SER A 59 2.92 10.85 15.12
CA SER A 59 2.26 11.45 13.98
C SER A 59 2.15 10.42 12.87
N VAL A 60 0.92 10.12 12.45
CA VAL A 60 0.59 9.11 11.44
C VAL A 60 0.06 9.78 10.18
N THR A 61 0.02 9.03 9.08
CA THR A 61 -0.55 9.49 7.81
C THR A 61 -2.06 9.68 7.89
N PRO A 62 -2.65 10.50 6.99
CA PRO A 62 -4.11 10.58 6.81
C PRO A 62 -4.80 9.24 6.60
N SER A 63 -4.12 8.26 6.01
CA SER A 63 -4.51 6.86 6.05
C SER A 63 -3.58 6.16 7.04
N PRO A 64 -3.95 5.96 8.33
CA PRO A 64 -3.03 5.40 9.31
C PRO A 64 -2.61 3.95 9.06
N TYR A 65 -3.35 3.20 8.25
CA TYR A 65 -3.09 1.80 7.90
C TYR A 65 -3.17 0.82 9.09
N PHE A 66 -3.93 1.15 10.14
CA PHE A 66 -4.05 0.32 11.35
C PHE A 66 -4.50 -1.12 11.05
N PHE A 67 -5.45 -1.26 10.13
CA PHE A 67 -6.01 -2.53 9.70
C PHE A 67 -6.23 -2.57 8.17
N PRO A 68 -5.86 -3.67 7.48
CA PRO A 68 -5.20 -4.85 8.04
C PRO A 68 -3.68 -4.71 8.17
N ASP A 69 -3.09 -3.68 7.55
CA ASP A 69 -1.65 -3.62 7.29
C ASP A 69 -0.83 -3.65 8.59
N ILE A 70 -0.84 -2.60 9.41
CA ILE A 70 -0.05 -2.55 10.66
C ILE A 70 -0.36 -3.75 11.56
N ALA A 71 -1.64 -4.12 11.73
CA ALA A 71 -2.02 -5.28 12.52
C ALA A 71 -1.35 -6.58 12.02
N ALA A 72 -1.35 -6.82 10.70
CA ALA A 72 -0.69 -7.97 10.11
C ALA A 72 0.83 -7.94 10.32
N PHE A 73 1.47 -6.76 10.19
CA PHE A 73 2.90 -6.61 10.44
C PHE A 73 3.26 -6.99 11.88
N PHE A 74 2.53 -6.43 12.84
CA PHE A 74 2.76 -6.66 14.27
C PHE A 74 2.60 -8.15 14.61
N LEU A 75 1.60 -8.83 14.04
CA LEU A 75 1.42 -10.28 14.21
C LEU A 75 2.58 -11.08 13.62
N ILE A 76 3.10 -10.70 12.45
CA ILE A 76 4.26 -11.37 11.82
C ILE A 76 5.50 -11.22 12.70
N LYS A 77 5.71 -10.04 13.28
CA LYS A 77 6.83 -9.77 14.18
C LYS A 77 6.85 -10.60 15.46
N LEU A 78 5.72 -11.21 15.86
CA LEU A 78 5.68 -12.18 16.96
C LEU A 78 6.39 -13.50 16.62
N PHE A 79 6.57 -13.79 15.34
CA PHE A 79 7.17 -15.05 14.85
C PHE A 79 8.46 -14.83 14.05
N VAL A 80 8.76 -13.60 13.65
CA VAL A 80 9.90 -13.25 12.81
C VAL A 80 10.65 -12.06 13.43
N ASP A 81 11.84 -12.33 13.96
CA ASP A 81 12.64 -11.30 14.65
C ASP A 81 13.30 -10.31 13.68
N ASP A 82 13.71 -10.79 12.50
CA ASP A 82 14.42 -9.99 11.51
C ASP A 82 13.47 -9.07 10.71
N GLY A 83 13.79 -7.77 10.65
CA GLY A 83 12.96 -6.77 9.98
C GLY A 83 12.86 -6.97 8.46
N VAL A 84 13.95 -7.40 7.82
CA VAL A 84 13.99 -7.67 6.38
C VAL A 84 13.13 -8.88 6.05
N LYS A 85 13.32 -10.00 6.76
CA LYS A 85 12.52 -11.22 6.58
C LYS A 85 11.04 -10.95 6.82
N SER A 86 10.71 -10.15 7.84
CA SER A 86 9.33 -9.73 8.12
C SER A 86 8.71 -9.03 6.91
N GLN A 87 9.45 -8.15 6.23
CA GLN A 87 8.97 -7.48 5.03
C GLN A 87 8.65 -8.46 3.88
N TYR A 88 9.51 -9.45 3.63
CA TYR A 88 9.22 -10.49 2.63
C TYR A 88 7.98 -11.30 2.98
N VAL A 89 7.82 -11.69 4.26
CA VAL A 89 6.64 -12.43 4.73
C VAL A 89 5.37 -11.60 4.55
N VAL A 90 5.43 -10.30 4.84
CA VAL A 90 4.33 -9.37 4.63
C VAL A 90 3.91 -9.32 3.15
N PHE A 91 4.84 -9.12 2.23
CA PHE A 91 4.54 -9.10 0.79
C PHE A 91 3.99 -10.44 0.30
N PHE A 92 4.56 -11.55 0.79
CA PHE A 92 4.05 -12.90 0.50
C PHE A 92 2.58 -13.05 0.96
N LEU A 93 2.28 -12.66 2.20
CA LEU A 93 0.94 -12.76 2.77
C LEU A 93 -0.04 -11.80 2.10
N GLN A 94 0.38 -10.60 1.72
CA GLN A 94 -0.44 -9.65 0.98
C GLN A 94 -0.82 -10.19 -0.41
N ALA A 95 0.13 -10.75 -1.15
CA ALA A 95 -0.14 -11.41 -2.42
C ALA A 95 -1.09 -12.62 -2.24
N LEU A 96 -0.85 -13.45 -1.21
CA LEU A 96 -1.71 -14.58 -0.90
C LEU A 96 -3.14 -14.14 -0.52
N ALA A 97 -3.27 -13.09 0.30
CA ALA A 97 -4.55 -12.52 0.70
C ALA A 97 -5.31 -11.96 -0.50
N LEU A 98 -4.63 -11.28 -1.42
CA LEU A 98 -5.24 -10.78 -2.66
C LEU A 98 -5.72 -11.92 -3.57
N LEU A 99 -4.95 -13.00 -3.72
CA LEU A 99 -5.40 -14.20 -4.43
C LEU A 99 -6.63 -14.83 -3.75
N GLY A 100 -6.60 -14.97 -2.43
CA GLY A 100 -7.71 -15.52 -1.65
C GLY A 100 -8.99 -14.67 -1.80
N ALA A 101 -8.86 -13.34 -1.72
CA ALA A 101 -9.96 -12.40 -1.88
C ALA A 101 -10.51 -12.40 -3.32
N LEU A 102 -9.64 -12.49 -4.34
CA LEU A 102 -10.04 -12.63 -5.74
C LEU A 102 -10.83 -13.93 -5.97
N LEU A 103 -10.33 -15.06 -5.45
CA LEU A 103 -11.02 -16.34 -5.54
C LEU A 103 -12.37 -16.30 -4.83
N PHE A 104 -12.44 -15.68 -3.65
CA PHE A 104 -13.69 -15.51 -2.92
C PHE A 104 -14.67 -14.64 -3.71
N PHE A 105 -14.22 -13.53 -4.28
CA PHE A 105 -15.01 -12.64 -5.13
C PHE A 105 -15.58 -13.37 -6.33
N ILE A 106 -14.74 -13.98 -7.16
CA ILE A 106 -15.17 -14.64 -8.40
C ILE A 106 -16.10 -15.84 -8.14
N ARG A 107 -15.94 -16.54 -7.00
CA ARG A 107 -16.79 -17.71 -6.66
C ARG A 107 -18.12 -17.33 -6.03
N SER A 108 -18.29 -16.08 -5.60
CA SER A 108 -19.48 -15.65 -4.86
C SER A 108 -20.70 -15.61 -5.78
N GLY A 109 -21.81 -16.21 -5.35
CA GLY A 109 -23.04 -16.26 -6.15
C GLY A 109 -23.03 -17.28 -7.30
N ILE A 110 -21.99 -18.15 -7.38
CA ILE A 110 -22.01 -19.32 -8.27
C ILE A 110 -22.58 -20.52 -7.51
N ASP A 111 -23.59 -21.18 -8.06
CA ASP A 111 -24.17 -22.38 -7.43
C ASP A 111 -23.42 -23.66 -7.80
N SER A 112 -23.06 -23.84 -9.09
CA SER A 112 -22.42 -25.04 -9.61
C SER A 112 -20.97 -25.19 -9.16
N ASP A 113 -20.63 -26.35 -8.58
CA ASP A 113 -19.27 -26.69 -8.18
C ASP A 113 -18.31 -26.87 -9.37
N GLU A 114 -18.83 -27.26 -10.53
CA GLU A 114 -18.04 -27.32 -11.76
C GLU A 114 -17.62 -25.91 -12.20
N THR A 115 -18.55 -24.96 -12.20
CA THR A 115 -18.26 -23.57 -12.55
C THR A 115 -17.30 -22.93 -11.54
N LYS A 116 -17.43 -23.23 -10.24
CA LYS A 116 -16.47 -22.79 -9.20
C LYS A 116 -15.07 -23.35 -9.43
N ASP A 117 -14.95 -24.61 -9.86
CA ASP A 117 -13.66 -25.25 -10.14
C ASP A 117 -12.96 -24.58 -11.34
N ILE A 118 -13.70 -24.38 -12.43
CA ILE A 118 -13.19 -23.71 -13.64
C ILE A 118 -12.81 -22.26 -13.32
N SER A 119 -13.66 -21.52 -12.60
CA SER A 119 -13.39 -20.13 -12.23
C SER A 119 -12.18 -19.99 -11.33
N SER A 120 -11.96 -20.93 -10.41
CA SER A 120 -10.76 -20.95 -9.56
C SER A 120 -9.50 -21.17 -10.39
N LYS A 121 -9.51 -22.10 -11.35
CA LYS A 121 -8.35 -22.36 -12.23
C LYS A 121 -8.00 -21.15 -13.09
N ILE A 122 -8.99 -20.53 -13.72
CA ILE A 122 -8.80 -19.33 -14.53
C ILE A 122 -8.28 -18.18 -13.66
N SER A 123 -8.85 -17.99 -12.47
CA SER A 123 -8.40 -16.94 -11.54
C SER A 123 -6.96 -17.14 -11.10
N ILE A 124 -6.58 -18.35 -10.70
CA ILE A 124 -5.20 -18.68 -10.32
C ILE A 124 -4.25 -18.41 -11.49
N TRP A 125 -4.64 -18.79 -12.70
CA TRP A 125 -3.81 -18.62 -13.88
C TRP A 125 -3.60 -17.14 -14.23
N VAL A 126 -4.69 -16.36 -14.33
CA VAL A 126 -4.60 -14.91 -14.60
C VAL A 126 -3.81 -14.19 -13.51
N TYR A 127 -4.05 -14.53 -12.24
CA TYR A 127 -3.33 -13.95 -11.12
C TYR A 127 -1.83 -14.30 -11.14
N SER A 128 -1.47 -15.54 -11.49
CA SER A 128 -0.06 -15.94 -11.60
C SER A 128 0.66 -15.16 -12.70
N ILE A 129 0.00 -14.89 -13.83
CA ILE A 129 0.54 -14.01 -14.89
C ILE A 129 0.76 -12.62 -14.35
N PHE A 130 -0.23 -12.06 -13.65
CA PHE A 130 -0.11 -10.74 -13.04
C PHE A 130 1.10 -10.65 -12.09
N ILE A 131 1.29 -11.63 -11.22
CA ILE A 131 2.42 -11.69 -10.27
C ILE A 131 3.76 -11.81 -11.00
N ILE A 132 3.85 -12.64 -12.04
CA ILE A 132 5.07 -12.73 -12.86
C ILE A 132 5.32 -11.39 -13.58
N SER A 133 4.28 -10.76 -14.12
CA SER A 133 4.41 -9.51 -14.87
C SER A 133 4.85 -8.35 -13.97
N PHE A 134 4.32 -8.30 -12.74
CA PHE A 134 4.77 -7.39 -11.69
C PHE A 134 6.27 -7.52 -11.44
N SER A 135 6.80 -8.73 -11.50
CA SER A 135 8.22 -9.03 -11.26
C SER A 135 9.14 -8.39 -12.29
N PHE A 136 8.62 -7.75 -13.33
CA PHE A 136 9.40 -7.01 -14.34
C PHE A 136 8.92 -5.57 -14.52
N GLN A 137 7.86 -5.14 -13.83
CA GLN A 137 7.22 -3.84 -14.03
C GLN A 137 6.84 -3.24 -12.67
N SER A 138 7.64 -2.27 -12.22
CA SER A 138 7.42 -1.51 -10.98
C SER A 138 6.12 -0.71 -10.96
N TYR A 139 5.49 -0.49 -12.12
CA TYR A 139 4.24 0.27 -12.26
C TYR A 139 3.08 -0.27 -11.40
N PHE A 140 2.96 -1.60 -11.32
CA PHE A 140 1.90 -2.25 -10.55
C PHE A 140 2.25 -2.42 -9.07
N PHE A 141 3.42 -1.93 -8.62
CA PHE A 141 3.90 -2.01 -7.25
C PHE A 141 2.82 -1.69 -6.19
N PRO A 142 2.06 -0.59 -6.31
CA PRO A 142 1.09 -0.21 -5.29
C PRO A 142 0.01 -1.26 -5.01
N VAL A 143 -0.31 -2.15 -5.98
CA VAL A 143 -1.34 -3.19 -5.81
C VAL A 143 -0.95 -4.22 -4.76
N LEU A 144 0.35 -4.55 -4.67
CA LEU A 144 0.90 -5.50 -3.70
C LEU A 144 1.60 -4.77 -2.54
N GLY A 145 1.66 -3.44 -2.60
CA GLY A 145 2.27 -2.58 -1.61
C GLY A 145 1.57 -2.65 -0.27
N PHE A 146 2.34 -2.99 0.75
CA PHE A 146 1.90 -2.94 2.14
C PHE A 146 2.11 -1.54 2.72
N ALA A 147 1.14 -1.00 3.47
CA ALA A 147 1.06 0.42 3.80
C ALA A 147 1.01 1.34 2.56
N VAL A 148 0.48 0.83 1.44
CA VAL A 148 0.17 1.57 0.20
C VAL A 148 -1.27 1.31 -0.25
N HIS A 149 -2.18 1.16 0.71
CA HIS A 149 -3.60 0.85 0.46
C HIS A 149 -3.88 -0.55 -0.13
N GLY A 150 -2.86 -1.42 -0.23
CA GLY A 150 -3.01 -2.80 -0.71
C GLY A 150 -4.01 -3.60 0.13
N GLY A 151 -4.02 -3.42 1.46
CA GLY A 151 -5.03 -4.02 2.34
C GLY A 151 -6.46 -3.56 2.01
N ALA A 152 -6.65 -2.28 1.72
CA ALA A 152 -7.96 -1.74 1.31
C ALA A 152 -8.46 -2.38 0.01
N LEU A 153 -7.56 -2.67 -0.95
CA LEU A 153 -7.90 -3.38 -2.18
C LEU A 153 -8.34 -4.84 -1.90
N VAL A 154 -7.62 -5.57 -1.05
CA VAL A 154 -7.99 -6.94 -0.63
C VAL A 154 -9.40 -6.94 -0.04
N PHE A 155 -9.67 -6.04 0.90
CA PHE A 155 -10.97 -5.95 1.54
C PHE A 155 -12.08 -5.40 0.64
N THR A 156 -11.74 -4.75 -0.47
CA THR A 156 -12.71 -4.35 -1.50
C THR A 156 -13.26 -5.57 -2.23
N LEU A 157 -12.39 -6.53 -2.57
CA LEU A 157 -12.81 -7.81 -3.15
C LEU A 157 -13.58 -8.66 -2.15
N ILE A 158 -13.15 -8.72 -0.88
CA ILE A 158 -13.88 -9.42 0.19
C ILE A 158 -15.28 -8.83 0.36
N SER A 159 -15.40 -7.50 0.40
CA SER A 159 -16.70 -6.83 0.47
C SER A 159 -17.58 -7.11 -0.72
N GLY A 160 -17.02 -7.07 -1.94
CA GLY A 160 -17.73 -7.47 -3.15
C GLY A 160 -18.21 -8.93 -3.07
N ALA A 161 -17.38 -9.84 -2.58
CA ALA A 161 -17.69 -11.25 -2.44
C ALA A 161 -18.84 -11.49 -1.45
N MET A 162 -18.73 -10.90 -0.26
CA MET A 162 -19.79 -10.89 0.75
C MET A 162 -21.10 -10.31 0.18
N TRP A 163 -20.99 -9.23 -0.59
CA TRP A 163 -22.12 -8.58 -1.24
C TRP A 163 -22.71 -9.39 -2.42
N LEU A 164 -21.96 -10.25 -3.08
CA LEU A 164 -22.46 -11.11 -4.17
C LEU A 164 -22.87 -12.50 -3.67
N SER A 165 -22.59 -12.82 -2.40
CA SER A 165 -22.97 -14.09 -1.78
C SER A 165 -24.50 -14.28 -1.70
N GLU A 166 -24.92 -15.54 -1.47
CA GLU A 166 -26.32 -15.95 -1.41
C GLU A 166 -27.19 -15.06 -0.50
N LYS A 167 -28.41 -14.73 -0.96
CA LYS A 167 -29.38 -13.92 -0.20
C LYS A 167 -29.60 -14.43 1.22
N ARG A 168 -29.65 -15.75 1.43
CA ARG A 168 -29.87 -16.35 2.75
C ARG A 168 -28.83 -15.91 3.78
N LYS A 169 -27.56 -15.77 3.36
CA LYS A 169 -26.47 -15.34 4.25
C LYS A 169 -26.61 -13.86 4.65
N LYS A 170 -27.08 -13.02 3.72
CA LYS A 170 -27.30 -11.57 3.94
C LYS A 170 -28.48 -11.26 4.85
N ASN A 171 -29.45 -12.17 4.95
CA ASN A 171 -30.62 -11.98 5.81
C ASN A 171 -30.31 -12.30 7.29
N SER A 172 -29.09 -12.75 7.60
CA SER A 172 -28.65 -12.96 8.99
C SER A 172 -28.19 -11.66 9.64
N THR A 173 -28.64 -11.37 10.87
CA THR A 173 -28.16 -10.25 11.68
C THR A 173 -26.64 -10.30 11.87
N TYR A 174 -26.07 -11.50 12.02
CA TYR A 174 -24.62 -11.70 12.18
C TYR A 174 -23.83 -11.18 10.98
N PHE A 175 -24.36 -11.36 9.77
CA PHE A 175 -23.73 -10.82 8.55
C PHE A 175 -23.60 -9.30 8.64
N TRP A 176 -24.67 -8.59 9.03
CA TRP A 176 -24.67 -7.13 9.12
C TRP A 176 -23.78 -6.60 10.24
N ILE A 177 -23.70 -7.32 11.37
CA ILE A 177 -22.76 -6.96 12.44
C ILE A 177 -21.32 -7.05 11.93
N LEU A 178 -20.94 -8.19 11.33
CA LEU A 178 -19.58 -8.40 10.84
C LEU A 178 -19.23 -7.47 9.68
N PHE A 179 -20.10 -7.39 8.68
CA PHE A 179 -19.92 -6.54 7.51
C PHE A 179 -19.89 -5.06 7.90
N GLY A 180 -20.81 -4.62 8.76
CA GLY A 180 -20.86 -3.26 9.28
C GLY A 180 -19.63 -2.87 10.09
N ALA A 181 -19.19 -3.73 11.02
CA ALA A 181 -17.96 -3.53 11.78
C ALA A 181 -16.74 -3.42 10.84
N MET A 182 -16.67 -4.29 9.82
CA MET A 182 -15.61 -4.24 8.82
C MET A 182 -15.60 -2.91 8.05
N GLN A 183 -16.77 -2.39 7.63
CA GLN A 183 -16.86 -1.08 6.98
C GLN A 183 -16.32 0.04 7.90
N ILE A 184 -16.72 0.04 9.17
CA ILE A 184 -16.27 1.03 10.15
C ILE A 184 -14.74 0.96 10.33
N PHE A 185 -14.20 -0.21 10.64
CA PHE A 185 -12.77 -0.38 10.90
C PHE A 185 -11.91 0.01 9.69
N LEU A 186 -12.33 -0.37 8.48
CA LEU A 186 -11.56 -0.07 7.27
C LEU A 186 -11.61 1.41 6.90
N ILE A 187 -12.76 2.09 7.06
CA ILE A 187 -12.83 3.55 6.83
C ILE A 187 -11.94 4.31 7.82
N VAL A 188 -11.94 3.91 9.09
CA VAL A 188 -11.11 4.55 10.13
C VAL A 188 -9.63 4.29 9.90
N SER A 189 -9.27 3.10 9.43
CA SER A 189 -7.89 2.72 9.13
C SER A 189 -7.35 3.34 7.84
N ASP A 190 -8.17 3.36 6.79
CA ASP A 190 -7.81 3.87 5.48
C ASP A 190 -9.05 4.49 4.79
N PRO A 191 -9.19 5.82 4.80
CA PRO A 191 -10.35 6.50 4.22
C PRO A 191 -10.49 6.28 2.71
N LEU A 192 -9.46 5.81 1.98
CA LEU A 192 -9.64 5.42 0.56
C LEU A 192 -10.59 4.23 0.41
N TYR A 193 -10.71 3.39 1.44
CA TYR A 193 -11.66 2.28 1.45
C TYR A 193 -13.11 2.74 1.21
N PHE A 194 -13.46 3.94 1.67
CA PHE A 194 -14.77 4.54 1.41
C PHE A 194 -15.07 4.59 -0.08
N PHE A 195 -14.10 5.03 -0.89
CA PHE A 195 -14.24 5.12 -2.34
C PHE A 195 -14.05 3.77 -3.03
N TYR A 196 -13.18 2.91 -2.50
CA TYR A 196 -12.90 1.61 -3.11
C TYR A 196 -14.06 0.63 -2.95
N SER A 197 -14.75 0.62 -1.80
CA SER A 197 -15.75 -0.40 -1.51
C SER A 197 -17.04 0.13 -0.91
N SER A 198 -16.99 0.99 0.10
CA SER A 198 -18.20 1.39 0.84
C SER A 198 -19.22 2.09 -0.05
N LEU A 199 -18.76 3.06 -0.84
CA LEU A 199 -19.62 3.83 -1.75
C LEU A 199 -20.11 2.99 -2.94
N PRO A 200 -19.29 2.15 -3.61
CA PRO A 200 -19.79 1.16 -4.57
C PRO A 200 -20.86 0.22 -4.01
N CYS A 201 -20.67 -0.33 -2.80
CA CYS A 201 -21.67 -1.17 -2.15
C CYS A 201 -22.97 -0.39 -1.89
N LEU A 202 -22.87 0.87 -1.45
CA LEU A 202 -24.03 1.74 -1.21
C LEU A 202 -24.81 2.03 -2.49
N PHE A 203 -24.12 2.36 -3.58
CA PHE A 203 -24.75 2.55 -4.89
C PHE A 203 -25.41 1.27 -5.41
N PHE A 204 -24.77 0.12 -5.23
CA PHE A 204 -25.33 -1.16 -5.64
C PHE A 204 -26.58 -1.52 -4.82
N ALA A 205 -26.57 -1.28 -3.49
CA ALA A 205 -27.71 -1.45 -2.60
C ALA A 205 -28.87 -0.52 -3.01
N GLY A 206 -28.58 0.76 -3.24
CA GLY A 206 -29.57 1.75 -3.67
C GLY A 206 -30.19 1.39 -5.02
N LYS A 207 -29.38 0.99 -6.01
CA LYS A 207 -29.86 0.52 -7.32
C LYS A 207 -30.78 -0.69 -7.19
N THR A 208 -30.42 -1.65 -6.33
CA THR A 208 -31.22 -2.85 -6.10
C THR A 208 -32.55 -2.51 -5.47
N TRP A 209 -32.53 -1.67 -4.43
CA TRP A 209 -33.74 -1.18 -3.77
C TRP A 209 -34.65 -0.39 -4.73
N ILE A 210 -34.13 0.54 -5.51
CA ILE A 210 -34.93 1.31 -6.49
C ILE A 210 -35.62 0.38 -7.50
N ARG A 211 -34.91 -0.66 -7.94
CA ARG A 211 -35.41 -1.61 -8.94
C ARG A 211 -36.47 -2.57 -8.37
N LYS A 212 -36.24 -3.16 -7.19
CA LYS A 212 -37.14 -4.18 -6.63
C LYS A 212 -38.19 -3.64 -5.68
N ARG A 213 -37.91 -2.50 -5.04
CA ARG A 213 -38.73 -1.86 -4.01
C ARG A 213 -39.05 -2.77 -2.81
N GLU A 214 -38.20 -3.77 -2.54
CA GLU A 214 -38.33 -4.68 -1.41
C GLU A 214 -37.86 -4.01 -0.09
N LYS A 215 -38.54 -4.34 1.03
CA LYS A 215 -38.20 -3.82 2.37
C LYS A 215 -36.79 -4.26 2.81
N GLU A 216 -36.39 -5.48 2.46
CA GLU A 216 -35.06 -6.03 2.79
C GLU A 216 -33.93 -5.24 2.12
N ASP A 217 -34.08 -4.89 0.84
CA ASP A 217 -33.10 -4.09 0.10
C ASP A 217 -33.02 -2.66 0.65
N ARG A 218 -34.16 -2.06 1.04
CA ARG A 218 -34.19 -0.76 1.72
C ARG A 218 -33.41 -0.80 3.04
N ASN A 219 -33.68 -1.81 3.86
CA ASN A 219 -33.01 -1.96 5.15
C ASN A 219 -31.50 -2.18 4.98
N SER A 220 -31.11 -2.96 3.96
CA SER A 220 -29.71 -3.16 3.58
C SER A 220 -29.02 -1.85 3.23
N PHE A 221 -29.68 -1.00 2.42
CA PHE A 221 -29.18 0.33 2.08
C PHE A 221 -29.04 1.23 3.32
N LEU A 222 -30.07 1.28 4.18
CA LEU A 222 -30.06 2.12 5.38
C LEU A 222 -29.02 1.67 6.41
N LEU A 223 -28.87 0.36 6.64
CA LEU A 223 -27.85 -0.18 7.54
C LEU A 223 -26.44 0.12 7.03
N LEU A 224 -26.21 -0.04 5.72
CA LEU A 224 -24.92 0.29 5.13
C LEU A 224 -24.62 1.79 5.26
N LEU A 225 -25.60 2.66 4.99
CA LEU A 225 -25.49 4.10 5.19
C LEU A 225 -25.15 4.44 6.65
N PHE A 226 -25.79 3.78 7.60
CA PHE A 226 -25.54 3.95 9.03
C PHE A 226 -24.10 3.58 9.42
N PHE A 227 -23.61 2.39 9.03
CA PHE A 227 -22.25 1.96 9.36
C PHE A 227 -21.18 2.82 8.68
N ILE A 228 -21.41 3.23 7.43
CA ILE A 228 -20.54 4.18 6.73
C ILE A 228 -20.50 5.51 7.48
N GLY A 229 -21.67 6.02 7.89
CA GLY A 229 -21.78 7.25 8.69
C GLY A 229 -20.98 7.18 9.98
N ILE A 230 -21.09 6.06 10.73
CA ILE A 230 -20.28 5.83 11.93
C ILE A 230 -18.78 5.83 11.59
N GLY A 231 -18.36 5.09 10.57
CA GLY A 231 -16.95 5.03 10.15
C GLY A 231 -16.38 6.41 9.83
N LEU A 232 -17.11 7.23 9.08
CA LEU A 232 -16.72 8.60 8.74
C LEU A 232 -16.68 9.54 9.96
N ILE A 233 -17.64 9.42 10.87
CA ILE A 233 -17.67 10.20 12.12
C ILE A 233 -16.47 9.83 13.00
N LEU A 234 -16.21 8.52 13.17
CA LEU A 234 -15.08 8.04 13.95
C LEU A 234 -13.74 8.47 13.35
N TYR A 235 -13.58 8.36 12.02
CA TYR A 235 -12.39 8.86 11.34
C TYR A 235 -12.22 10.38 11.54
N LYS A 236 -13.30 11.16 11.39
CA LYS A 236 -13.27 12.62 11.64
C LYS A 236 -12.91 12.96 13.09
N ASN A 237 -13.37 12.17 14.06
CA ASN A 237 -13.02 12.38 15.46
C ASN A 237 -11.57 11.97 15.73
N LEU A 238 -11.08 10.91 15.07
CA LEU A 238 -9.69 10.49 15.14
C LEU A 238 -8.74 11.56 14.61
N THR A 239 -9.05 12.20 13.46
CA THR A 239 -8.21 13.27 12.90
C THR A 239 -8.19 14.54 13.74
N LYS A 240 -9.19 14.73 14.61
CA LYS A 240 -9.26 15.82 15.60
C LYS A 240 -8.72 15.43 16.96
N SER A 241 -8.35 14.17 17.17
CA SER A 241 -7.90 13.70 18.47
C SER A 241 -6.50 14.24 18.79
N ASP A 242 -6.29 14.60 20.05
CA ASP A 242 -4.96 14.92 20.56
C ASP A 242 -4.08 13.67 20.75
N LEU A 243 -4.71 12.47 20.80
CA LEU A 243 -4.01 11.21 21.05
C LEU A 243 -3.01 10.84 19.96
N ILE A 244 -3.33 11.17 18.70
CA ILE A 244 -2.50 10.85 17.53
C ILE A 244 -2.50 12.08 16.63
N PHE A 245 -1.34 12.47 16.09
CA PHE A 245 -1.30 13.53 15.10
C PHE A 245 -1.60 12.98 13.71
N ILE A 246 -2.64 13.51 13.05
CA ILE A 246 -2.92 13.25 11.65
C ILE A 246 -2.88 14.59 10.92
N PRO A 247 -1.89 14.84 10.04
CA PRO A 247 -1.69 16.14 9.39
C PRO A 247 -2.69 16.40 8.26
N THR A 248 -3.98 16.07 8.40
CA THR A 248 -4.97 16.16 7.30
C THR A 248 -5.14 17.59 6.76
N ASN A 249 -5.00 18.60 7.62
CA ASN A 249 -5.22 20.00 7.24
C ASN A 249 -3.96 20.68 6.72
N TYR A 250 -2.77 20.10 6.94
CA TYR A 250 -1.50 20.67 6.45
C TYR A 250 -1.36 20.60 4.93
N TYR A 251 -2.08 19.67 4.30
CA TYR A 251 -2.06 19.48 2.86
C TYR A 251 -3.25 20.12 2.14
N GLN A 252 -4.23 20.64 2.88
CA GLN A 252 -5.36 21.33 2.27
C GLN A 252 -4.89 22.62 1.64
N ARG A 253 -5.18 22.78 0.35
CA ARG A 253 -4.95 23.99 -0.42
C ARG A 253 -6.28 24.60 -0.80
N GLU A 254 -6.23 25.73 -1.48
CA GLU A 254 -7.41 26.38 -2.03
C GLU A 254 -8.22 25.39 -2.88
N THR A 255 -9.52 25.35 -2.59
CA THR A 255 -10.46 24.53 -3.32
C THR A 255 -10.44 24.90 -4.80
N SER A 256 -10.36 23.90 -5.66
CA SER A 256 -10.36 24.10 -7.11
C SER A 256 -11.44 23.27 -7.80
N TRP A 257 -12.16 23.92 -8.71
CA TRP A 257 -13.12 23.27 -9.61
C TRP A 257 -12.47 22.73 -10.89
N ASN A 258 -11.15 22.88 -11.05
CA ASN A 258 -10.44 22.37 -12.22
C ASN A 258 -10.10 20.89 -12.03
N PHE A 259 -11.02 20.02 -12.43
CA PHE A 259 -10.81 18.56 -12.43
C PHE A 259 -9.94 18.08 -13.60
N ILE A 260 -9.85 18.88 -14.68
CA ILE A 260 -9.11 18.50 -15.89
C ILE A 260 -7.60 18.55 -15.63
N ARG A 261 -7.12 19.57 -14.92
CA ARG A 261 -5.68 19.75 -14.67
C ARG A 261 -5.05 18.56 -13.93
N PRO A 262 -5.58 18.08 -12.78
CA PRO A 262 -5.03 16.90 -12.12
C PRO A 262 -5.01 15.64 -13.00
N LEU A 263 -6.06 15.45 -13.81
CA LEU A 263 -6.15 14.32 -14.73
C LEU A 263 -5.12 14.42 -15.86
N TRP A 264 -4.97 15.61 -16.44
CA TRP A 264 -3.97 15.88 -17.47
C TRP A 264 -2.56 15.65 -16.95
N LEU A 265 -2.24 16.15 -15.75
CA LEU A 265 -0.95 15.92 -15.10
C LEU A 265 -0.70 14.43 -14.84
N LEU A 266 -1.72 13.69 -14.38
CA LEU A 266 -1.62 12.24 -14.23
C LEU A 266 -1.24 11.59 -15.57
N ILE A 267 -2.01 11.84 -16.63
CA ILE A 267 -1.78 11.25 -17.96
C ILE A 267 -0.40 11.64 -18.50
N GLN A 268 -0.03 12.91 -18.43
CA GLN A 268 1.26 13.42 -18.86
C GLN A 268 2.40 12.72 -18.11
N ASN A 269 2.31 12.62 -16.78
CA ASN A 269 3.31 11.92 -15.97
C ASN A 269 3.40 10.43 -16.35
N GLN A 270 2.27 9.76 -16.63
CA GLN A 270 2.30 8.35 -17.03
C GLN A 270 2.94 8.17 -18.41
N ILE A 271 2.69 9.07 -19.36
CA ILE A 271 3.27 9.04 -20.70
C ILE A 271 4.78 9.35 -20.65
N LEU A 272 5.20 10.31 -19.83
CA LEU A 272 6.60 10.73 -19.76
C LEU A 272 7.48 9.72 -19.02
N PHE A 273 7.02 9.20 -17.88
CA PHE A 273 7.85 8.39 -17.00
C PHE A 273 7.59 6.88 -17.13
N THR A 274 6.40 6.47 -17.57
CA THR A 274 6.00 5.04 -17.61
C THR A 274 5.14 4.67 -18.83
N PRO A 275 5.50 5.07 -20.07
CA PRO A 275 4.61 4.98 -21.24
C PRO A 275 4.18 3.54 -21.57
N TYR A 276 5.11 2.59 -21.48
CA TYR A 276 4.84 1.19 -21.83
C TYR A 276 3.87 0.52 -20.85
N SER A 277 4.07 0.75 -19.54
CA SER A 277 3.17 0.22 -18.51
C SER A 277 1.78 0.84 -18.61
N PHE A 278 1.71 2.15 -18.89
CA PHE A 278 0.44 2.83 -19.09
C PHE A 278 -0.31 2.32 -20.33
N LEU A 279 0.40 2.15 -21.46
CA LEU A 279 -0.16 1.54 -22.66
C LEU A 279 -0.64 0.11 -22.40
N LEU A 280 0.15 -0.69 -21.67
CA LEU A 280 -0.22 -2.06 -21.30
C LEU A 280 -1.51 -2.10 -20.47
N LEU A 281 -1.66 -1.19 -19.50
CA LEU A 281 -2.89 -1.07 -18.72
C LEU A 281 -4.11 -0.79 -19.62
N ILE A 282 -3.98 0.15 -20.57
CA ILE A 282 -5.04 0.45 -21.54
C ILE A 282 -5.37 -0.80 -22.38
N LEU A 283 -4.35 -1.51 -22.87
CA LEU A 283 -4.53 -2.75 -23.64
C LEU A 283 -5.20 -3.86 -22.83
N PHE A 284 -4.92 -3.99 -21.52
CA PHE A 284 -5.61 -4.95 -20.65
C PHE A 284 -7.10 -4.64 -20.50
N TYR A 285 -7.47 -3.36 -20.35
CA TYR A 285 -8.88 -2.98 -20.32
C TYR A 285 -9.58 -3.17 -21.67
N LEU A 286 -8.93 -2.76 -22.77
CA LEU A 286 -9.49 -2.91 -24.12
C LEU A 286 -9.68 -4.38 -24.50
N SER A 287 -8.68 -5.24 -24.22
CA SER A 287 -8.77 -6.68 -24.47
C SER A 287 -9.86 -7.34 -23.63
N SER A 288 -9.95 -7.02 -22.33
CA SER A 288 -11.01 -7.52 -21.45
C SER A 288 -12.40 -7.11 -21.96
N TRP A 289 -12.56 -5.85 -22.37
CA TRP A 289 -13.81 -5.34 -22.93
C TRP A 289 -14.18 -6.02 -24.26
N MET A 290 -13.21 -6.18 -25.16
CA MET A 290 -13.42 -6.85 -26.45
C MET A 290 -13.85 -8.31 -26.25
N LEU A 291 -13.18 -9.04 -25.35
CA LEU A 291 -13.55 -10.41 -25.00
C LEU A 291 -14.94 -10.51 -24.38
N LEU A 292 -15.31 -9.57 -23.51
CA LEU A 292 -16.67 -9.49 -22.96
C LEU A 292 -17.72 -9.28 -24.05
N ARG A 293 -17.47 -8.39 -25.02
CA ARG A 293 -18.39 -8.18 -26.16
C ARG A 293 -18.56 -9.44 -27.01
N LEU A 294 -17.45 -10.07 -27.42
CA LEU A 294 -17.47 -11.30 -28.20
C LEU A 294 -18.22 -12.44 -27.48
N SER A 295 -18.14 -12.48 -26.16
CA SER A 295 -18.84 -13.49 -25.35
C SER A 295 -20.36 -13.25 -25.24
N ASN A 296 -20.80 -11.99 -25.24
CA ASN A 296 -22.22 -11.63 -25.15
C ASN A 296 -22.98 -11.95 -26.43
N GLU A 297 -22.37 -11.78 -27.60
CA GLU A 297 -23.02 -12.09 -28.89
C GLU A 297 -23.38 -13.58 -29.04
N ARG A 298 -22.65 -14.46 -28.37
CA ARG A 298 -22.85 -15.91 -28.46
C ARG A 298 -23.95 -16.46 -27.55
N THR A 299 -24.44 -15.69 -26.56
CA THR A 299 -25.36 -16.22 -25.55
C THR A 299 -26.51 -15.25 -25.26
N LYS A 300 -27.73 -15.62 -25.70
CA LYS A 300 -28.94 -14.81 -25.52
C LYS A 300 -29.55 -14.85 -24.10
N LYS A 301 -28.97 -15.60 -23.15
CA LYS A 301 -29.48 -15.72 -21.76
C LYS A 301 -28.67 -14.84 -20.81
N LYS A 302 -29.36 -14.31 -19.78
CA LYS A 302 -28.76 -13.54 -18.68
C LYS A 302 -27.59 -14.32 -18.08
N GLN A 303 -26.41 -13.70 -18.04
CA GLN A 303 -25.18 -14.45 -17.82
C GLN A 303 -24.79 -14.53 -16.34
N PRO A 304 -24.17 -15.64 -15.90
CA PRO A 304 -23.85 -15.91 -14.48
C PRO A 304 -22.83 -14.97 -13.82
N PHE A 305 -22.44 -13.85 -14.43
CA PHE A 305 -21.43 -12.93 -13.89
C PHE A 305 -21.72 -11.45 -14.11
N ASP A 306 -22.93 -11.07 -14.54
CA ASP A 306 -23.26 -9.67 -14.85
C ASP A 306 -23.13 -8.76 -13.61
N GLU A 307 -23.41 -9.29 -12.42
CA GLU A 307 -23.26 -8.56 -11.16
C GLU A 307 -21.79 -8.31 -10.80
N HIS A 308 -20.90 -9.27 -11.07
CA HIS A 308 -19.45 -9.13 -10.84
C HIS A 308 -18.86 -8.03 -11.72
N ILE A 309 -19.23 -8.00 -13.02
CA ILE A 309 -18.80 -6.95 -13.95
C ILE A 309 -19.36 -5.60 -13.50
N SER A 310 -20.64 -5.54 -13.16
CA SER A 310 -21.29 -4.30 -12.73
C SER A 310 -20.65 -3.74 -11.46
N PHE A 311 -20.38 -4.59 -10.47
CA PHE A 311 -19.70 -4.21 -9.24
C PHE A 311 -18.27 -3.74 -9.53
N SER A 312 -17.51 -4.50 -10.32
CA SER A 312 -16.14 -4.17 -10.71
C SER A 312 -16.03 -2.81 -11.42
N ALA A 313 -16.94 -2.55 -12.36
CA ALA A 313 -17.00 -1.28 -13.09
C ALA A 313 -17.35 -0.13 -12.15
N LEU A 314 -18.30 -0.34 -11.24
CA LEU A 314 -18.69 0.65 -10.26
C LEU A 314 -17.53 0.99 -9.31
N VAL A 315 -16.78 -0.01 -8.84
CA VAL A 315 -15.59 0.19 -8.01
C VAL A 315 -14.55 1.04 -8.74
N VAL A 316 -14.21 0.72 -10.00
CA VAL A 316 -13.24 1.50 -10.79
C VAL A 316 -13.71 2.94 -11.00
N LEU A 317 -14.97 3.14 -11.39
CA LEU A 317 -15.52 4.47 -11.66
C LEU A 317 -15.60 5.31 -10.38
N VAL A 318 -16.21 4.76 -9.32
CA VAL A 318 -16.42 5.50 -8.06
C VAL A 318 -15.11 5.80 -7.37
N SER A 319 -14.14 4.88 -7.39
CA SER A 319 -12.81 5.15 -6.84
C SER A 319 -12.08 6.24 -7.61
N SER A 320 -12.02 6.13 -8.95
CA SER A 320 -11.29 7.09 -9.79
C SER A 320 -11.91 8.49 -9.73
N PHE A 321 -13.23 8.60 -9.88
CA PHE A 321 -13.93 9.88 -9.82
C PHE A 321 -14.02 10.41 -8.39
N GLY A 322 -14.30 9.57 -7.40
CA GLY A 322 -14.38 9.98 -6.00
C GLY A 322 -13.07 10.57 -5.50
N ILE A 323 -11.94 9.95 -5.85
CA ILE A 323 -10.60 10.45 -5.49
C ILE A 323 -10.28 11.72 -6.25
N LEU A 324 -10.55 11.78 -7.57
CA LEU A 324 -10.37 13.01 -8.36
C LEU A 324 -11.17 14.18 -7.77
N ILE A 325 -12.45 13.96 -7.45
CA ILE A 325 -13.35 14.98 -6.91
C ILE A 325 -12.87 15.43 -5.52
N SER A 326 -12.61 14.48 -4.61
CA SER A 326 -12.14 14.79 -3.26
C SER A 326 -10.80 15.53 -3.28
N GLY A 327 -9.87 15.08 -4.13
CA GLY A 327 -8.55 15.69 -4.27
C GLY A 327 -8.58 17.07 -4.90
N ALA A 328 -9.46 17.31 -5.87
CA ALA A 328 -9.66 18.64 -6.45
C ALA A 328 -10.28 19.61 -5.43
N PHE A 329 -11.28 19.16 -4.66
CA PHE A 329 -11.89 20.00 -3.61
C PHE A 329 -10.93 20.35 -2.48
N SER A 330 -10.05 19.41 -2.11
CA SER A 330 -8.98 19.66 -1.13
C SER A 330 -7.79 20.45 -1.68
N GLY A 331 -7.73 20.66 -3.00
CA GLY A 331 -6.61 21.32 -3.68
C GLY A 331 -5.30 20.50 -3.75
N ILE A 332 -5.25 19.31 -3.16
CA ILE A 332 -4.04 18.49 -3.02
C ILE A 332 -3.42 18.13 -4.39
N PHE A 333 -4.26 17.79 -5.38
CA PHE A 333 -3.77 17.30 -6.68
C PHE A 333 -3.48 18.39 -7.73
N GLN A 334 -3.65 19.68 -7.40
CA GLN A 334 -3.56 20.76 -8.39
C GLN A 334 -2.15 21.00 -8.93
N LYS A 335 -1.11 20.73 -8.13
CA LYS A 335 0.29 20.95 -8.53
C LYS A 335 0.90 19.70 -9.16
N ASP A 336 0.73 18.56 -8.51
CA ASP A 336 1.51 17.35 -8.79
C ASP A 336 0.68 16.24 -9.48
N GLY A 337 -0.63 16.48 -9.68
CA GLY A 337 -1.56 15.49 -10.21
C GLY A 337 -1.96 14.42 -9.19
N ILE A 338 -2.64 13.38 -9.66
CA ILE A 338 -3.04 12.24 -8.83
C ILE A 338 -1.90 11.23 -8.82
N ALA A 339 -1.42 10.85 -7.64
CA ALA A 339 -0.48 9.74 -7.55
C ALA A 339 -1.17 8.41 -7.92
N ILE A 340 -0.54 7.61 -8.78
CA ILE A 340 -1.12 6.36 -9.28
C ILE A 340 -1.44 5.36 -8.15
N ARG A 341 -0.71 5.45 -7.02
CA ARG A 341 -0.95 4.68 -5.80
C ARG A 341 -2.27 4.97 -5.09
N TYR A 342 -3.06 5.94 -5.54
CA TYR A 342 -4.43 6.14 -5.07
C TYR A 342 -5.47 5.49 -5.99
N LEU A 343 -5.07 5.03 -7.18
CA LEU A 343 -5.95 4.44 -8.18
C LEU A 343 -5.79 2.90 -8.24
N LEU A 344 -5.58 2.24 -7.09
CA LEU A 344 -5.39 0.77 -7.02
C LEU A 344 -6.49 -0.02 -7.72
N PRO A 345 -7.80 0.34 -7.60
CA PRO A 345 -8.82 -0.38 -8.34
C PRO A 345 -8.66 -0.28 -9.85
N LEU A 346 -8.23 0.87 -10.38
CA LEU A 346 -7.90 1.03 -11.80
C LEU A 346 -6.68 0.18 -12.19
N LEU A 347 -5.70 0.01 -11.31
CA LEU A 347 -4.53 -0.83 -11.59
C LEU A 347 -4.83 -2.34 -11.60
N PHE A 348 -5.85 -2.78 -10.86
CA PHE A 348 -6.09 -4.22 -10.62
C PHE A 348 -7.36 -4.78 -11.27
N PHE A 349 -8.44 -4.01 -11.40
CA PHE A 349 -9.76 -4.58 -11.73
C PHE A 349 -9.91 -5.09 -13.18
N TRP A 350 -8.93 -4.84 -14.05
CA TRP A 350 -8.84 -5.55 -15.33
C TRP A 350 -8.73 -7.08 -15.15
N ILE A 351 -8.19 -7.56 -14.02
CA ILE A 351 -8.08 -9.00 -13.71
C ILE A 351 -9.46 -9.66 -13.54
N PRO A 352 -10.34 -9.21 -12.63
CA PRO A 352 -11.72 -9.69 -12.57
C PRO A 352 -12.46 -9.60 -13.91
N PHE A 353 -12.29 -8.52 -14.68
CA PHE A 353 -12.90 -8.42 -16.01
C PHE A 353 -12.40 -9.49 -16.96
N LEU A 354 -11.09 -9.71 -17.03
CA LEU A 354 -10.49 -10.74 -17.86
C LEU A 354 -10.92 -12.15 -17.44
N ILE A 355 -10.95 -12.45 -16.14
CA ILE A 355 -11.41 -13.74 -15.62
C ILE A 355 -12.85 -14.01 -16.04
N VAL A 356 -13.74 -13.03 -15.84
CA VAL A 356 -15.15 -13.18 -16.25
C VAL A 356 -15.25 -13.29 -17.78
N ALA A 357 -14.49 -12.51 -18.54
CA ALA A 357 -14.48 -12.60 -20.00
C ALA A 357 -14.09 -14.00 -20.49
N LEU A 358 -13.02 -14.56 -19.92
CA LEU A 358 -12.56 -15.91 -20.23
C LEU A 358 -13.59 -16.96 -19.83
N LEU A 359 -14.25 -16.83 -18.67
CA LEU A 359 -15.31 -17.75 -18.24
C LEU A 359 -16.52 -17.81 -19.18
N ARG A 360 -16.77 -16.74 -19.94
CA ARG A 360 -17.88 -16.67 -20.90
C ARG A 360 -17.53 -17.25 -22.27
N LEU A 361 -16.25 -17.55 -22.53
CA LEU A 361 -15.82 -18.21 -23.77
C LEU A 361 -16.03 -19.73 -23.70
N SER A 362 -16.10 -20.39 -24.87
CA SER A 362 -16.33 -21.84 -24.92
C SER A 362 -15.15 -22.64 -24.34
N THR A 363 -15.47 -23.66 -23.54
CA THR A 363 -14.48 -24.46 -22.78
C THR A 363 -13.49 -25.23 -23.65
N SER A 364 -13.86 -25.62 -24.88
CA SER A 364 -12.96 -26.32 -25.80
C SER A 364 -11.86 -25.40 -26.36
N TYR A 365 -12.21 -24.17 -26.73
CA TYR A 365 -11.27 -23.18 -27.26
C TYR A 365 -10.29 -22.70 -26.18
N LEU A 366 -10.80 -22.51 -24.97
CA LEU A 366 -10.01 -22.12 -23.81
C LEU A 366 -8.90 -23.13 -23.51
N ARG A 367 -9.16 -24.44 -23.60
CA ARG A 367 -8.16 -25.46 -23.24
C ARG A 367 -6.89 -25.38 -24.07
N GLU A 368 -6.99 -25.17 -25.38
CA GLU A 368 -5.81 -25.09 -26.27
C GLU A 368 -5.10 -23.74 -26.15
N VAL A 369 -5.85 -22.64 -26.02
CA VAL A 369 -5.27 -21.30 -25.75
C VAL A 369 -4.54 -21.28 -24.40
N PHE A 370 -5.12 -21.86 -23.34
CA PHE A 370 -4.48 -21.96 -22.04
C PHE A 370 -3.20 -22.80 -22.08
N ARG A 371 -3.15 -23.88 -22.86
CA ARG A 371 -1.92 -24.67 -23.03
C ARG A 371 -0.82 -23.86 -23.70
N GLY A 372 -1.13 -23.17 -24.79
CA GLY A 372 -0.18 -22.32 -25.50
C GLY A 372 0.35 -21.17 -24.65
N LEU A 373 -0.55 -20.43 -23.98
CA LEU A 373 -0.16 -19.31 -23.13
C LEU A 373 0.59 -19.76 -21.86
N SER A 374 0.21 -20.90 -21.26
CA SER A 374 0.97 -21.46 -20.12
C SER A 374 2.39 -21.86 -20.51
N LEU A 375 2.58 -22.40 -21.72
CA LEU A 375 3.91 -22.69 -22.25
C LEU A 375 4.71 -21.41 -22.45
N ILE A 376 4.11 -20.35 -22.98
CA ILE A 376 4.76 -19.04 -23.13
C ILE A 376 5.16 -18.48 -21.75
N ILE A 377 4.29 -18.56 -20.74
CA ILE A 377 4.60 -18.09 -19.38
C ILE A 377 5.75 -18.90 -18.79
N LEU A 378 5.76 -20.22 -18.98
CA LEU A 378 6.88 -21.06 -18.54
C LEU A 378 8.17 -20.71 -19.28
N ILE A 379 8.12 -20.41 -20.57
CA ILE A 379 9.27 -19.96 -21.36
C ILE A 379 9.76 -18.60 -20.87
N VAL A 380 8.87 -17.62 -20.69
CA VAL A 380 9.23 -16.29 -20.17
C VAL A 380 9.76 -16.39 -18.75
N GLY A 381 9.17 -17.23 -17.90
CA GLY A 381 9.65 -17.53 -16.56
C GLY A 381 11.03 -18.19 -16.59
N ALA A 382 11.28 -19.14 -17.49
CA ALA A 382 12.57 -19.80 -17.65
C ALA A 382 13.63 -18.84 -18.23
N CYS A 383 13.29 -18.06 -19.26
CA CYS A 383 14.17 -17.06 -19.84
C CYS A 383 14.53 -15.97 -18.83
N SER A 384 13.56 -15.46 -18.07
CA SER A 384 13.83 -14.49 -17.00
C SER A 384 14.63 -15.10 -15.85
N SER A 385 14.46 -16.40 -15.56
CA SER A 385 15.30 -17.10 -14.58
C SER A 385 16.73 -17.32 -15.09
N TYR A 386 16.91 -17.52 -16.39
CA TYR A 386 18.19 -17.77 -17.01
C TYR A 386 18.97 -16.46 -17.27
N TRP A 387 18.27 -15.38 -17.61
CA TRP A 387 18.87 -14.08 -17.97
C TRP A 387 18.85 -13.08 -16.81
N GLY A 388 17.88 -13.20 -15.89
CA GLY A 388 17.77 -12.36 -14.71
C GLY A 388 18.55 -12.93 -13.53
N ASP A 389 19.00 -12.04 -12.64
CA ASP A 389 19.52 -12.47 -11.35
C ASP A 389 18.34 -12.91 -10.46
N LEU A 390 17.92 -14.17 -10.50
CA LEU A 390 16.89 -14.71 -9.58
C LEU A 390 17.52 -15.40 -8.36
N ARG A 391 18.78 -15.09 -8.02
CA ARG A 391 19.41 -15.67 -6.84
C ARG A 391 18.68 -15.20 -5.58
N PRO A 392 18.15 -16.12 -4.74
CA PRO A 392 17.49 -15.72 -3.51
C PRO A 392 18.52 -15.10 -2.57
N ARG A 393 18.44 -13.78 -2.41
CA ARG A 393 19.27 -13.00 -1.50
C ARG A 393 18.35 -12.06 -0.72
N LEU A 394 18.60 -11.95 0.58
CA LEU A 394 17.93 -10.93 1.37
C LEU A 394 18.49 -9.56 0.99
N TYR A 395 17.59 -8.58 0.95
CA TYR A 395 17.95 -7.20 0.74
C TYR A 395 18.98 -6.73 1.76
N ARG A 396 19.98 -6.00 1.27
CA ARG A 396 20.96 -5.29 2.09
C ARG A 396 20.99 -3.85 1.66
N ASP A 397 20.79 -2.98 2.63
CA ASP A 397 20.87 -1.56 2.44
C ASP A 397 22.33 -1.11 2.39
N SER A 398 22.76 -0.53 1.27
CA SER A 398 24.16 -0.16 1.08
C SER A 398 24.62 0.95 2.03
N LEU A 399 23.74 1.90 2.35
CA LEU A 399 24.03 2.98 3.29
C LEU A 399 24.15 2.42 4.72
N ALA A 400 23.18 1.63 5.17
CA ALA A 400 23.22 1.03 6.51
C ALA A 400 24.43 0.08 6.67
N ASP A 401 24.72 -0.77 5.68
CA ASP A 401 25.89 -1.67 5.70
C ASP A 401 27.21 -0.91 5.71
N CYS A 402 27.30 0.20 4.95
CA CYS A 402 28.48 1.08 4.98
C CYS A 402 28.69 1.70 6.37
N LEU A 403 27.63 2.27 6.96
CA LEU A 403 27.68 2.86 8.30
C LEU A 403 28.02 1.82 9.37
N ASP A 404 27.47 0.61 9.26
CA ASP A 404 27.77 -0.52 10.14
C ASP A 404 29.26 -0.90 10.09
N ARG A 405 29.87 -0.94 8.90
CA ARG A 405 31.30 -1.21 8.75
C ARG A 405 32.17 -0.08 9.29
N LYS A 406 31.68 1.17 9.26
CA LYS A 406 32.39 2.37 9.71
C LYS A 406 32.04 2.77 11.14
N GLN A 407 31.40 1.89 11.90
CA GLN A 407 30.91 2.18 13.25
C GLN A 407 31.99 2.63 14.25
N GLU A 408 33.25 2.25 14.05
CA GLU A 408 34.36 2.72 14.89
C GLU A 408 34.57 4.23 14.75
N ILE A 409 34.36 4.78 13.55
CA ILE A 409 34.47 6.22 13.26
C ILE A 409 33.19 6.92 13.70
N VAL A 410 32.03 6.32 13.42
CA VAL A 410 30.71 6.86 13.82
C VAL A 410 30.44 6.69 15.32
N SER A 411 31.32 6.04 16.10
CA SER A 411 31.26 5.94 17.57
C SER A 411 29.93 5.43 18.16
N ARG A 412 29.26 4.46 17.52
CA ARG A 412 28.02 3.81 18.02
C ARG A 412 26.97 4.82 18.54
N SER A 413 26.81 5.94 17.85
CA SER A 413 26.02 7.10 18.27
C SER A 413 24.70 7.19 17.48
N ARG A 414 23.97 8.28 17.72
CA ARG A 414 22.78 8.66 16.96
C ARG A 414 23.14 9.61 15.81
N GLY A 415 22.39 9.57 14.71
CA GLY A 415 22.60 10.44 13.55
C GLY A 415 21.42 11.33 13.20
N LEU A 416 21.67 12.29 12.32
CA LEU A 416 20.68 13.14 11.67
C LEU A 416 20.55 12.73 10.20
N SER A 417 19.34 12.58 9.68
CA SER A 417 19.10 12.23 8.28
C SER A 417 17.72 12.69 7.82
N ASP A 418 17.45 12.62 6.53
CA ASP A 418 16.12 12.89 5.99
C ASP A 418 15.15 11.70 6.22
N PHE A 419 13.89 11.90 5.84
CA PHE A 419 12.86 10.87 5.96
C PHE A 419 13.24 9.58 5.24
N TRP A 420 13.78 9.66 4.03
CA TRP A 420 14.04 8.50 3.19
C TRP A 420 15.17 7.61 3.73
N ASN A 421 16.27 8.22 4.18
CA ASN A 421 17.43 7.47 4.64
C ASN A 421 17.32 7.07 6.12
N SER A 422 16.71 7.89 6.98
CA SER A 422 16.57 7.58 8.42
C SER A 422 15.84 6.26 8.68
N ARG A 423 14.78 5.95 7.91
CA ARG A 423 14.04 4.68 8.05
C ARG A 423 14.88 3.48 7.68
N ARG A 424 15.62 3.60 6.58
CA ARG A 424 16.49 2.55 6.06
C ARG A 424 17.59 2.24 7.06
N ILE A 425 18.26 3.26 7.58
CA ILE A 425 19.30 3.10 8.62
C ILE A 425 18.73 2.36 9.84
N ARG A 426 17.59 2.83 10.38
CA ARG A 426 16.98 2.25 11.59
C ARG A 426 16.56 0.79 11.44
N ILE A 427 16.09 0.38 10.27
CA ILE A 427 15.58 -0.98 10.05
C ILE A 427 16.67 -1.94 9.55
N PHE A 428 17.62 -1.46 8.75
CA PHE A 428 18.60 -2.33 8.11
C PHE A 428 19.97 -2.36 8.80
N SER A 429 20.26 -1.45 9.73
CA SER A 429 21.50 -1.53 10.52
C SER A 429 21.48 -2.78 11.41
N GLN A 430 22.54 -3.58 11.29
CA GLN A 430 22.79 -4.77 12.11
C GLN A 430 23.46 -4.42 13.45
N LYS A 431 23.89 -3.17 13.60
CA LYS A 431 24.62 -2.69 14.79
C LYS A 431 23.83 -1.62 15.55
N ASP A 432 22.51 -1.63 15.37
CA ASP A 432 21.53 -0.76 16.03
C ASP A 432 21.82 0.74 15.86
N LEU A 433 22.34 1.13 14.68
CA LEU A 433 22.51 2.55 14.34
C LEU A 433 21.14 3.19 14.14
N ARG A 434 20.97 4.37 14.74
CA ARG A 434 19.72 5.14 14.65
C ARG A 434 20.00 6.51 14.05
N ALA A 435 19.22 6.87 13.05
CA ALA A 435 19.17 8.23 12.53
C ALA A 435 17.79 8.82 12.74
N ASP A 436 17.75 10.06 13.19
CA ASP A 436 16.52 10.83 13.36
C ASP A 436 16.21 11.64 12.11
N ASN A 437 14.92 11.75 11.85
CA ASN A 437 14.39 12.37 10.65
C ASN A 437 14.23 13.88 10.82
N TYR A 438 14.95 14.64 10.01
CA TYR A 438 14.84 16.08 9.90
C TYR A 438 14.60 16.52 8.46
N LEU A 439 13.91 17.65 8.32
CA LEU A 439 13.82 18.38 7.06
C LEU A 439 15.17 18.99 6.69
N GLN A 440 15.31 19.45 5.45
CA GLN A 440 16.54 20.10 4.95
C GLN A 440 17.00 21.27 5.84
N ASP A 441 16.04 21.97 6.43
CA ASP A 441 16.23 23.12 7.30
C ASP A 441 16.50 22.78 8.77
N LEU A 442 16.64 21.49 9.08
CA LEU A 442 16.78 20.90 10.42
C LEU A 442 15.55 21.06 11.31
N HIS A 443 14.36 21.34 10.76
CA HIS A 443 13.12 21.17 11.53
C HIS A 443 12.75 19.68 11.64
N PRO A 444 12.16 19.25 12.77
CA PRO A 444 11.66 17.89 12.91
C PRO A 444 10.62 17.58 11.83
N GLU A 445 10.78 16.47 11.12
CA GLU A 445 9.74 15.98 10.21
C GLU A 445 8.54 15.49 11.02
N TYR A 446 7.33 15.77 10.59
CA TYR A 446 6.12 15.29 11.27
C TYR A 446 5.49 14.11 10.54
N TRP A 447 5.85 13.82 9.30
CA TRP A 447 5.29 12.70 8.55
C TRP A 447 5.77 11.33 9.08
N GLN A 448 4.82 10.48 9.49
CA GLN A 448 5.07 9.12 10.00
C GLN A 448 6.17 9.09 11.07
N ASN A 449 6.10 9.94 12.10
CA ASN A 449 7.19 10.17 13.03
C ASN A 449 6.78 10.06 14.51
N SER A 450 7.71 9.65 15.38
CA SER A 450 7.58 9.68 16.84
C SER A 450 8.28 10.92 17.41
N TRP A 451 7.52 11.78 18.08
CA TRP A 451 8.09 12.94 18.79
C TRP A 451 9.09 12.53 19.88
N ASN A 452 8.96 11.32 20.41
CA ASN A 452 9.87 10.74 21.40
C ASN A 452 11.32 10.71 20.92
N TRP A 453 11.54 10.65 19.61
CA TRP A 453 12.89 10.67 19.07
C TRP A 453 13.61 11.99 19.36
N PHE A 454 12.90 13.11 19.38
CA PHE A 454 13.52 14.41 19.60
C PHE A 454 13.53 14.83 21.07
N ILE A 455 12.49 14.45 21.82
CA ILE A 455 12.28 14.94 23.19
C ILE A 455 12.94 14.07 24.27
N LYS A 456 13.04 12.75 24.04
CA LYS A 456 13.66 11.86 25.01
C LYS A 456 15.16 12.08 24.98
N VAL A 457 15.78 12.27 26.15
CA VAL A 457 17.23 12.33 26.26
C VAL A 457 17.78 10.96 25.87
N PRO A 458 18.50 10.83 24.72
CA PRO A 458 19.12 9.59 24.34
C PRO A 458 20.28 9.26 25.28
N GLU A 459 20.64 7.99 25.35
CA GLU A 459 21.87 7.55 26.02
C GLU A 459 23.12 8.15 25.38
N ARG A 460 23.06 8.48 24.09
CA ARG A 460 24.16 9.04 23.28
C ARG A 460 23.64 10.18 22.41
N GLU A 461 24.36 11.30 22.42
CA GLU A 461 24.07 12.44 21.56
C GLU A 461 24.31 12.14 20.08
N TYR A 462 23.82 13.02 19.22
CA TYR A 462 24.15 12.96 17.80
C TYR A 462 25.65 13.19 17.60
N ASN A 463 26.21 12.58 16.56
CA ASN A 463 27.57 12.91 16.12
C ASN A 463 27.77 12.78 14.60
N PHE A 464 26.74 12.39 13.84
CA PHE A 464 26.83 12.27 12.40
C PHE A 464 25.58 12.77 11.70
N ALA A 465 25.75 13.21 10.46
CA ALA A 465 24.67 13.61 9.57
C ALA A 465 24.85 12.98 8.20
N VAL A 466 23.74 12.59 7.57
CA VAL A 466 23.72 11.93 6.26
C VAL A 466 23.25 12.89 5.19
N LEU A 467 24.07 13.09 4.15
CA LEU A 467 23.76 13.83 2.94
C LEU A 467 23.61 12.88 1.74
N PRO A 468 22.86 13.23 0.70
CA PRO A 468 21.97 14.40 0.60
C PRO A 468 20.69 14.21 1.43
N GLY A 469 19.96 15.31 1.65
CA GLY A 469 18.69 15.32 2.38
C GLY A 469 18.63 16.35 3.50
N LEU A 470 19.80 16.78 3.98
CA LEU A 470 19.99 17.89 4.91
C LEU A 470 20.80 19.00 4.22
N ASP A 471 20.67 20.25 4.71
CA ASP A 471 21.48 21.37 4.25
C ASP A 471 22.82 21.40 5.00
N GLU A 472 23.93 21.11 4.29
CA GLU A 472 25.27 21.13 4.85
C GLU A 472 25.63 22.47 5.49
N LYS A 473 25.20 23.58 4.88
CA LYS A 473 25.52 24.91 5.40
C LYS A 473 24.90 25.11 6.78
N ARG A 474 23.64 24.70 6.95
CA ARG A 474 22.94 24.76 8.24
C ARG A 474 23.55 23.81 9.27
N LEU A 475 23.96 22.62 8.86
CA LEU A 475 24.67 21.69 9.75
C LEU A 475 25.97 22.33 10.29
N LYS A 476 26.73 23.01 9.44
CA LYS A 476 27.95 23.74 9.85
C LYS A 476 27.64 24.95 10.72
N GLU A 477 26.56 25.68 10.45
CA GLU A 477 26.12 26.81 11.29
C GLU A 477 25.73 26.35 12.70
N GLU A 478 25.02 25.22 12.83
CA GLU A 478 24.56 24.70 14.13
C GLU A 478 25.66 23.93 14.89
N PHE A 479 26.49 23.14 14.20
CA PHE A 479 27.44 22.22 14.82
C PHE A 479 28.92 22.57 14.59
N GLY A 480 29.25 23.46 13.66
CA GLY A 480 30.63 23.76 13.25
C GLY A 480 31.11 22.85 12.12
N GLU A 481 32.36 23.04 11.70
CA GLU A 481 32.96 22.18 10.67
C GLU A 481 33.06 20.73 11.17
N PRO A 482 32.67 19.73 10.35
CA PRO A 482 32.80 18.33 10.71
C PRO A 482 34.28 17.95 10.80
N ASN A 483 34.61 17.08 11.76
CA ASN A 483 35.96 16.56 11.97
C ASN A 483 36.37 15.57 10.87
N ASP A 484 35.42 14.79 10.36
CA ASP A 484 35.67 13.80 9.33
C ASP A 484 34.49 13.72 8.33
N ARG A 485 34.79 13.22 7.13
CA ARG A 485 33.85 13.02 6.04
C ARG A 485 34.04 11.61 5.48
N VAL A 486 32.98 10.81 5.55
CA VAL A 486 32.99 9.44 5.03
C VAL A 486 32.00 9.33 3.88
N PHE A 487 32.43 8.74 2.77
CA PHE A 487 31.55 8.48 1.63
C PHE A 487 30.99 7.05 1.66
N CYS A 488 29.66 6.95 1.59
CA CYS A 488 28.91 5.70 1.49
C CYS A 488 28.11 5.72 0.19
N GLU A 489 28.69 5.17 -0.89
CA GLU A 489 28.14 5.21 -2.25
C GLU A 489 27.80 6.64 -2.74
N LYS A 490 26.51 6.99 -2.73
CA LYS A 490 25.98 8.29 -3.15
C LYS A 490 25.75 9.26 -1.99
N HIS A 491 26.12 8.85 -0.79
CA HIS A 491 25.91 9.60 0.44
C HIS A 491 27.24 10.07 1.02
N GLU A 492 27.23 11.30 1.51
CA GLU A 492 28.32 11.86 2.31
C GLU A 492 27.89 11.90 3.77
N ILE A 493 28.73 11.37 4.64
CA ILE A 493 28.49 11.28 6.07
C ILE A 493 29.42 12.28 6.75
N LEU A 494 28.83 13.32 7.33
CA LEU A 494 29.56 14.30 8.12
C LEU A 494 29.65 13.81 9.55
N ILE A 495 30.83 13.84 10.16
CA ILE A 495 31.08 13.30 11.50
C ILE A 495 31.71 14.39 12.39
N TRP A 496 31.17 14.53 13.59
CA TRP A 496 31.67 15.41 14.64
C TRP A 496 32.17 14.57 15.83
N ASP A 497 33.16 15.10 16.53
CA ASP A 497 33.73 14.49 17.72
C ASP A 497 32.98 14.86 19.01
N SER A 498 33.54 14.44 20.16
CA SER A 498 33.01 14.75 21.49
C SER A 498 32.96 16.25 21.81
N ASP A 499 33.77 17.08 21.16
CA ASP A 499 33.87 18.51 21.48
C ASP A 499 32.63 19.25 20.95
N SER A 500 31.93 18.66 19.99
CA SER A 500 30.65 19.15 19.47
C SER A 500 29.43 18.72 20.31
N LYS A 501 29.62 17.89 21.35
CA LYS A 501 28.52 17.33 22.17
C LYS A 501 27.62 18.40 22.78
N GLU A 502 28.20 19.50 23.29
CA GLU A 502 27.41 20.59 23.88
C GLU A 502 26.52 21.30 22.85
N ARG A 503 26.97 21.38 21.59
CA ARG A 503 26.20 21.97 20.49
C ARG A 503 24.99 21.09 20.17
N PHE A 504 25.16 19.76 20.12
CA PHE A 504 24.04 18.83 19.96
C PHE A 504 23.04 18.89 21.11
N VAL A 505 23.51 19.02 22.36
CA VAL A 505 22.62 19.20 23.53
C VAL A 505 21.80 20.49 23.39
N ARG A 506 22.45 21.61 23.00
CA ARG A 506 21.78 22.90 22.78
C ARG A 506 20.77 22.83 21.64
N PHE A 507 21.16 22.22 20.52
CA PHE A 507 20.29 21.99 19.38
C PHE A 507 19.05 21.17 19.78
N ARG A 508 19.21 20.08 20.53
CA ARG A 508 18.06 19.30 21.01
C ARG A 508 17.13 20.15 21.87
N LYS A 509 17.65 20.94 22.82
CA LYS A 509 16.81 21.83 23.65
C LYS A 509 16.00 22.79 22.78
N LYS A 510 16.63 23.42 21.79
CA LYS A 510 15.95 24.26 20.79
C LYS A 510 14.84 23.50 20.06
N LYS A 511 15.08 22.25 19.65
CA LYS A 511 14.07 21.42 18.98
C LYS A 511 12.92 20.97 19.89
N ILE A 512 13.19 20.73 21.17
CA ILE A 512 12.14 20.48 22.17
C ILE A 512 11.24 21.71 22.29
N GLU A 513 11.81 22.91 22.41
CA GLU A 513 11.05 24.16 22.48
C GLU A 513 10.22 24.40 21.21
N GLU A 514 10.77 24.14 20.03
CA GLU A 514 10.04 24.19 18.75
C GLU A 514 8.84 23.22 18.74
N ILE A 515 9.03 21.98 19.19
CA ILE A 515 7.97 20.96 19.26
C ILE A 515 6.90 21.36 20.28
N GLU A 516 7.28 21.89 21.44
CA GLU A 516 6.33 22.36 22.45
C GLU A 516 5.51 23.56 21.96
N LEU A 517 6.16 24.52 21.32
CA LEU A 517 5.47 25.65 20.69
C LEU A 517 4.50 25.16 19.63
N TRP A 518 4.92 24.24 18.78
CA TRP A 518 4.08 23.63 17.76
C TRP A 518 2.87 22.89 18.35
N ARG A 519 3.06 22.11 19.43
CA ARG A 519 1.97 21.45 20.15
C ARG A 519 0.96 22.48 20.69
N ARG A 520 1.43 23.57 21.28
CA ARG A 520 0.57 24.66 21.78
C ARG A 520 -0.22 25.33 20.65
N LEU A 521 0.44 25.64 19.52
CA LEU A 521 -0.19 26.28 18.36
C LEU A 521 -1.24 25.38 17.68
N THR A 522 -1.07 24.06 17.77
CA THR A 522 -2.01 23.08 17.21
C THR A 522 -3.10 22.65 18.20
N GLY A 523 -3.17 23.28 19.38
CA GLY A 523 -4.19 23.00 20.41
C GLY A 523 -3.95 21.71 21.21
N ARG A 524 -2.78 21.08 21.04
CA ARG A 524 -2.42 19.83 21.71
C ARG A 524 -1.77 20.16 23.04
N LYS A 525 -2.49 19.93 24.15
CA LYS A 525 -1.94 20.14 25.50
C LYS A 525 -0.79 19.16 25.77
N SER A 526 0.31 19.68 26.30
CA SER A 526 1.48 18.92 26.79
C SER A 526 1.15 18.11 28.02
#